data_AF-A0A0D2XQS2-F1
#
_entry.id   AF-A0A0D2XQS2-F1
#
_cell.length_a   1.000
_cell.length_b   1.000
_cell.length_c   1.000
_cell.angle_alpha   90.00
_cell.angle_beta   90.00
_cell.angle_gamma   90.00
#
_symmetry.space_group_name_H-M   'P 1'
#
loop_
_entity.id
_entity.type
_entity.pdbx_description
1 polymer ?
#
loop_
_entity_poly.entity_id
_entity_poly.type
_entity_poly.pdbx_seq_one_letter_code
_entity_poly.pdbx_strand_id
1 'polypeptide(L)'
;MNRIASIPEPQREAWKRNQSSGFTGKDGFEKEVVRHVETTLARSVFNCDEHAAYSATSLAFRDRLILDWNRTQQRQTYRDSKRVYYFSLEFLMGRALDNAMLNVGQKDTAKGRLIQI
;
A
#
# COMPACT_ATOMS: atom_id res chain seq x y z
N MET A 1 9.22 30.91 4.15
CA MET A 1 8.34 30.65 2.99
C MET A 1 7.55 29.36 3.25
N ASN A 2 6.47 29.43 4.03
CA ASN A 2 5.73 28.26 4.53
C ASN A 2 4.53 27.98 3.61
N ARG A 3 4.72 27.23 2.51
CA ARG A 3 3.64 26.85 1.58
C ARG A 3 2.87 25.63 2.09
N ILE A 4 2.27 25.73 3.28
CA ILE A 4 1.21 24.80 3.66
C ILE A 4 -0.06 25.36 3.03
N ALA A 5 -0.39 24.79 1.88
CA ALA A 5 -1.39 25.24 0.91
C ALA A 5 -2.69 25.80 1.51
N SER A 6 -3.28 26.74 0.76
CA SER A 6 -4.56 27.46 0.94
C SER A 6 -5.82 26.61 1.06
N ILE A 7 -5.75 25.43 1.69
CA ILE A 7 -6.90 24.53 1.87
C ILE A 7 -7.79 25.10 2.99
N PRO A 8 -9.07 25.44 2.72
CA PRO A 8 -10.01 25.89 3.73
C PRO A 8 -10.15 24.89 4.90
N GLU A 9 -10.29 25.40 6.13
CA GLU A 9 -10.43 24.58 7.34
C GLU A 9 -11.46 23.43 7.26
N PRO A 10 -12.69 23.62 6.74
CA PRO A 10 -13.66 22.53 6.66
C PRO A 10 -13.19 21.36 5.77
N GLN A 11 -12.42 21.66 4.72
CA GLN A 11 -11.86 20.63 3.83
C GLN A 11 -10.71 19.87 4.50
N ARG A 12 -9.92 20.55 5.34
CA ARG A 12 -8.84 19.93 6.11
C ARG A 12 -9.38 18.93 7.14
N GLU A 13 -10.49 19.26 7.80
CA GLU A 13 -11.13 18.32 8.73
C GLU A 13 -11.72 17.13 7.99
N ALA A 14 -12.38 17.35 6.85
CA ALA A 14 -12.89 16.27 6.00
C ALA A 14 -11.76 15.32 5.55
N TRP A 15 -10.61 15.87 5.19
CA TRP A 15 -9.42 15.08 4.83
C TRP A 15 -8.90 14.24 6.00
N LYS A 16 -8.80 14.83 7.20
CA LYS A 16 -8.37 14.09 8.40
C LYS A 16 -9.32 12.95 8.75
N ARG A 17 -10.63 13.14 8.58
CA ARG A 17 -11.65 12.10 8.84
C ARG A 17 -11.56 10.92 7.87
N ASN A 18 -11.31 11.20 6.60
CA ASN A 18 -11.32 10.18 5.53
C ASN A 18 -9.92 9.71 5.13
N GLN A 19 -8.92 9.93 5.97
CA GLN A 19 -7.55 9.55 5.64
C GLN A 19 -7.46 8.03 5.51
N SER A 20 -6.93 7.56 4.38
CA SER A 20 -6.75 6.13 4.15
C SER A 20 -5.80 5.54 5.19
N SER A 21 -6.23 4.43 5.79
CA SER A 21 -5.43 3.62 6.67
C SER A 21 -5.11 2.31 5.96
N GLY A 22 -3.87 1.85 6.07
CA GLY A 22 -3.52 0.53 5.54
C GLY A 22 -4.14 -0.55 6.42
N PHE A 23 -4.51 -1.67 5.82
CA PHE A 23 -5.13 -2.78 6.54
C PHE A 23 -4.30 -3.24 7.76
N THR A 24 -5.01 -3.66 8.80
CA THR A 24 -4.45 -4.23 10.03
C THR A 24 -5.20 -5.52 10.37
N GLY A 25 -4.46 -6.58 10.69
CA GLY A 25 -5.06 -7.87 10.98
C GLY A 25 -5.54 -8.62 9.73
N LYS A 26 -6.11 -9.80 9.95
CA LYS A 26 -6.47 -10.74 8.89
C LYS A 26 -7.71 -10.30 8.11
N ASP A 27 -8.75 -9.90 8.82
CA ASP A 27 -10.04 -9.51 8.21
C ASP A 27 -9.91 -8.21 7.37
N GLY A 28 -9.02 -7.29 7.79
CA GLY A 28 -8.72 -6.09 7.04
C GLY A 28 -8.02 -6.38 5.71
N PHE A 29 -7.15 -7.40 5.68
CA PHE A 29 -6.46 -7.80 4.46
C PHE A 29 -7.45 -8.38 3.43
N GLU A 30 -8.32 -9.30 3.86
CA GLU A 30 -9.33 -9.90 2.97
C GLU A 30 -10.25 -8.84 2.36
N LYS A 31 -10.69 -7.88 3.17
CA LYS A 31 -11.52 -6.77 2.70
C LYS A 31 -10.82 -5.92 1.63
N GLU A 32 -9.54 -5.61 1.79
CA GLU A 32 -8.78 -4.85 0.79
C GLU A 32 -8.55 -5.66 -0.49
N VAL A 33 -8.28 -6.96 -0.38
CA VAL A 33 -8.14 -7.83 -1.55
C VAL A 33 -9.44 -7.89 -2.34
N VAL A 34 -10.57 -8.18 -1.67
CA VAL A 34 -11.90 -8.20 -2.30
C VAL A 34 -12.22 -6.85 -2.94
N ARG A 35 -11.95 -5.74 -2.22
CA ARG A 35 -12.10 -4.39 -2.77
C ARG A 35 -11.33 -4.23 -4.08
N HIS A 36 -10.07 -4.68 -4.16
CA HIS A 36 -9.28 -4.56 -5.38
C HIS A 36 -9.75 -5.48 -6.50
N VAL A 37 -10.23 -6.68 -6.19
CA VAL A 37 -10.86 -7.58 -7.19
C VAL A 37 -12.07 -6.89 -7.82
N GLU A 38 -12.98 -6.37 -7.00
CA GLU A 38 -14.23 -5.77 -7.47
C GLU A 38 -14.04 -4.41 -8.12
N THR A 39 -13.24 -3.53 -7.51
CA THR A 39 -13.13 -2.13 -7.95
C THR A 39 -11.99 -1.89 -8.94
N THR A 40 -10.82 -2.50 -8.70
CA THR A 40 -9.61 -2.19 -9.49
C THR A 40 -9.48 -3.13 -10.68
N LEU A 41 -9.76 -4.42 -10.48
CA LEU A 41 -9.73 -5.41 -11.54
C LEU A 41 -11.07 -5.53 -12.27
N ALA A 42 -12.13 -4.89 -11.75
CA ALA A 42 -13.49 -4.96 -12.28
C ALA A 42 -13.98 -6.40 -12.50
N ARG A 43 -13.60 -7.30 -11.58
CA ARG A 43 -13.95 -8.73 -11.60
C ARG A 43 -14.86 -9.06 -10.43
N SER A 44 -15.68 -10.09 -10.59
CA SER A 44 -16.45 -10.67 -9.49
C SER A 44 -15.81 -11.99 -9.04
N VAL A 45 -16.32 -12.54 -7.93
CA VAL A 45 -15.92 -13.86 -7.41
C VAL A 45 -16.00 -14.95 -8.48
N PHE A 46 -16.93 -14.83 -9.44
CA PHE A 46 -17.13 -15.81 -10.52
C PHE A 46 -16.05 -15.78 -11.62
N ASN A 47 -15.21 -14.75 -11.67
CA ASN A 47 -14.15 -14.58 -12.68
C ASN A 47 -12.79 -14.27 -12.03
N CYS A 48 -12.59 -14.72 -10.79
CA CYS A 48 -11.37 -14.52 -10.04
C CYS A 48 -10.38 -15.65 -10.36
N ASP A 49 -9.50 -15.43 -11.33
CA ASP A 49 -8.39 -16.35 -11.62
C ASP A 49 -7.25 -16.16 -10.60
N GLU A 50 -6.35 -17.13 -10.48
CA GLU A 50 -5.15 -17.02 -9.62
C GLU A 50 -4.33 -15.75 -9.90
N HIS A 51 -4.24 -15.35 -11.18
CA HIS A 51 -3.55 -14.12 -11.56
C HIS A 51 -4.27 -12.85 -11.04
N ALA A 52 -5.61 -12.87 -11.00
CA ALA A 52 -6.40 -11.79 -10.42
C ALA A 52 -6.20 -11.73 -8.89
N ALA A 53 -6.18 -12.88 -8.21
CA ALA A 53 -5.91 -12.97 -6.78
C ALA A 53 -4.50 -12.45 -6.42
N TYR A 54 -3.48 -12.83 -7.20
CA TYR A 54 -2.11 -12.33 -7.06
C TYR A 54 -2.04 -10.80 -7.27
N SER A 55 -2.71 -10.30 -8.31
CA SER A 55 -2.74 -8.88 -8.63
C SER A 55 -3.45 -8.06 -7.54
N ALA A 56 -4.61 -8.52 -7.08
CA ALA A 56 -5.36 -7.87 -6.00
C ALA A 56 -4.58 -7.86 -4.68
N THR A 57 -3.92 -8.97 -4.35
CA THR A 57 -3.02 -9.05 -3.19
C THR A 57 -1.87 -8.06 -3.30
N SER A 58 -1.24 -7.99 -4.48
CA SER A 58 -0.15 -7.03 -4.74
C SER A 58 -0.59 -5.59 -4.59
N LEU A 59 -1.81 -5.26 -5.04
CA LEU A 59 -2.39 -3.93 -4.90
C LEU A 59 -2.68 -3.59 -3.43
N ALA A 60 -3.20 -4.52 -2.64
CA ALA A 60 -3.42 -4.31 -1.21
C ALA A 60 -2.11 -3.97 -0.48
N PHE A 61 -1.03 -4.73 -0.72
CA PHE A 61 0.28 -4.43 -0.14
C PHE A 61 0.88 -3.12 -0.66
N ARG A 62 0.68 -2.80 -1.94
CA ARG A 62 1.11 -1.52 -2.53
C ARG A 62 0.46 -0.33 -1.83
N ASP A 63 -0.84 -0.38 -1.57
CA ASP A 63 -1.56 0.71 -0.89
C ASP A 63 -0.98 0.97 0.51
N ARG A 64 -0.59 -0.08 1.24
CA ARG A 64 0.11 0.07 2.52
C ARG A 64 1.48 0.73 2.36
N LEU A 65 2.29 0.27 1.40
CA LEU A 65 3.62 0.81 1.15
C LEU A 65 3.57 2.29 0.77
N ILE A 66 2.56 2.71 0.00
CA ILE A 66 2.38 4.12 -0.39
C ILE A 66 2.14 5.01 0.85
N LEU A 67 1.32 4.54 1.81
CA LEU A 67 1.07 5.30 3.04
C LEU A 67 2.34 5.48 3.86
N ASP A 68 3.12 4.41 4.03
CA ASP A 68 4.37 4.45 4.80
C ASP A 68 5.47 5.23 4.06
N TRP A 69 5.49 5.16 2.72
CA TRP A 69 6.38 5.95 1.87
C TRP A 69 6.09 7.46 1.99
N ASN A 70 4.82 7.87 1.92
CA ASN A 70 4.41 9.27 2.07
C ASN A 70 4.84 9.83 3.44
N ARG A 71 4.60 9.07 4.52
CA ARG A 71 5.02 9.45 5.88
C ARG A 71 6.54 9.62 5.98
N THR A 72 7.28 8.70 5.37
CA THR A 72 8.75 8.73 5.38
C THR A 72 9.28 9.93 4.60
N GLN A 73 8.77 10.20 3.39
CA GLN A 73 9.17 11.35 2.58
C GLN A 73 8.88 12.68 3.28
N GLN A 74 7.70 12.79 3.90
CA GLN A 74 7.34 13.99 4.68
C GLN A 74 8.28 14.19 5.87
N ARG A 75 8.60 13.12 6.60
CA ARG A 75 9.55 13.16 7.72
C ARG A 75 10.96 13.54 7.27
N GLN A 76 11.43 13.00 6.15
CA GLN A 76 12.75 13.32 5.59
C GLN A 76 12.84 14.77 5.14
N THR A 77 11.77 15.29 4.52
CA THR A 77 11.68 16.71 4.12
C THR A 77 11.67 17.63 5.33
N TYR A 78 10.91 17.29 6.37
CA TYR A 78 10.82 18.11 7.58
C TYR A 78 12.14 18.13 8.38
N ARG A 79 12.84 16.99 8.44
CA ARG A 79 14.11 16.87 9.18
C ARG A 79 15.33 17.40 8.42
N ASP A 80 15.18 17.73 7.14
CA ASP A 80 16.25 18.20 6.24
C ASP A 80 17.59 17.45 6.40
N SER A 81 17.50 16.12 6.52
CA SER A 81 18.66 15.28 6.77
C SER A 81 19.49 15.08 5.49
N LYS A 82 20.81 14.88 5.64
CA LYS A 82 21.70 14.59 4.50
C LYS A 82 21.17 13.39 3.71
N ARG A 83 20.97 13.58 2.40
CA ARG A 83 20.44 12.56 1.48
C ARG A 83 21.58 11.81 0.80
N VAL A 84 21.45 10.50 0.71
CA VAL A 84 22.38 9.64 -0.03
C VAL A 84 21.68 9.20 -1.32
N TYR A 85 22.28 9.54 -2.46
CA TYR A 85 21.81 9.13 -3.78
C TYR A 85 22.72 8.02 -4.29
N TYR A 86 22.15 6.83 -4.45
CA TYR A 86 22.88 5.68 -4.97
C TYR A 86 22.68 5.60 -6.49
N PHE A 87 23.76 5.75 -7.25
CA PHE A 87 23.76 5.59 -8.70
C PHE A 87 24.35 4.24 -9.07
N SER A 88 23.54 3.41 -9.73
CA SER A 88 23.96 2.14 -10.29
C SER A 88 23.48 2.06 -11.73
N LEU A 89 24.25 1.37 -12.58
CA LEU A 89 23.87 1.07 -13.95
C LEU A 89 22.77 0.00 -14.01
N GLU A 90 22.73 -0.88 -13.03
CA GLU A 90 21.75 -1.95 -12.94
C GLU A 90 21.19 -2.12 -11.53
N PHE A 91 19.90 -2.47 -11.45
CA PHE A 91 19.18 -2.79 -10.22
C PHE A 91 18.37 -4.07 -10.44
N LEU A 92 18.84 -5.19 -9.88
CA LEU A 92 18.15 -6.47 -10.00
C LEU A 92 17.19 -6.69 -8.81
N MET A 93 15.99 -6.12 -8.91
CA MET A 93 15.01 -6.10 -7.81
C MET A 93 14.36 -7.47 -7.52
N GLY A 94 14.34 -8.39 -8.49
CA GLY A 94 13.67 -9.69 -8.36
C GLY A 94 12.15 -9.57 -8.15
N ARG A 95 11.57 -10.49 -7.36
CA ARG A 95 10.12 -10.51 -7.06
C ARG A 95 9.81 -9.59 -5.87
N ALA A 96 9.17 -8.46 -6.15
CA ALA A 96 8.88 -7.45 -5.14
C ALA A 96 7.80 -7.85 -4.12
N LEU A 97 6.81 -8.67 -4.53
CA LEU A 97 5.68 -9.01 -3.66
C LEU A 97 6.11 -9.81 -2.43
N ASP A 98 6.90 -10.87 -2.62
CA ASP A 98 7.39 -11.71 -1.52
C ASP A 98 8.17 -10.89 -0.49
N ASN A 99 8.99 -9.95 -0.96
CA ASN A 99 9.76 -9.04 -0.12
C ASN A 99 8.84 -8.05 0.62
N ALA A 100 7.81 -7.52 -0.04
CA ALA A 100 6.83 -6.65 0.60
C ALA A 100 6.05 -7.38 1.69
N MET A 101 5.59 -8.60 1.43
CA MET A 101 4.87 -9.43 2.40
C MET A 101 5.72 -9.74 3.64
N LEU A 102 7.01 -10.03 3.44
CA LEU A 102 7.98 -10.24 4.52
C LEU A 102 8.17 -8.97 5.36
N ASN A 103 8.45 -7.83 4.70
CA ASN A 103 8.79 -6.58 5.38
C ASN A 103 7.60 -5.94 6.12
N VAL A 104 6.37 -6.19 5.64
CA VAL A 104 5.13 -5.75 6.31
C VAL A 104 4.78 -6.69 7.48
N GLY A 105 5.49 -7.82 7.65
CA GLY A 105 5.28 -8.76 8.75
C GLY A 105 3.96 -9.53 8.66
N GLN A 106 3.29 -9.51 7.50
CA GLN A 106 1.98 -10.12 7.29
C GLN A 106 2.03 -11.31 6.32
N LYS A 107 3.21 -11.86 6.08
CA LYS A 107 3.39 -13.03 5.22
C LYS A 107 2.57 -14.23 5.68
N ASP A 108 2.54 -14.50 6.98
CA ASP A 108 1.78 -15.62 7.55
C ASP A 108 0.27 -15.42 7.43
N THR A 109 -0.20 -14.17 7.57
CA THR A 109 -1.60 -13.79 7.36
C THR A 109 -2.04 -14.04 5.92
N ALA A 110 -1.23 -13.63 4.94
CA ALA A 110 -1.58 -13.75 3.54
C ALA A 110 -1.41 -15.19 3.01
N LYS A 111 -0.37 -15.92 3.42
CA LYS A 111 -0.19 -17.34 3.04
C LYS A 111 -1.32 -18.24 3.54
N GLY A 112 -1.82 -17.99 4.76
CA GLY A 112 -2.89 -18.79 5.33
C GLY A 112 -4.23 -18.69 4.60
N ARG A 113 -4.45 -17.61 3.83
CA ARG A 113 -5.75 -17.32 3.19
C ARG A 113 -5.74 -17.42 1.68
N LEU A 114 -4.61 -17.20 1.01
CA LEU A 114 -4.48 -17.51 -0.42
C LEU A 114 -4.72 -19.00 -0.75
N ILE A 115 -4.64 -19.90 0.24
CA ILE A 115 -4.96 -21.33 0.10
C ILE A 115 -6.47 -21.61 0.30
N GLN A 116 -7.23 -20.65 0.84
CA GLN A 116 -8.65 -20.80 1.18
C GLN A 116 -9.61 -20.00 0.28
N ILE A 117 -9.08 -19.21 -0.65
CA ILE A 117 -9.87 -18.57 -1.72
C ILE A 117 -9.84 -19.51 -2.93
#